data_AF-A0A5R8Y044-F1
#
_entry.id   AF-A0A5R8Y044-F1
#
_cell.length_a   1.000
_cell.length_b   1.000
_cell.length_c   1.000
_cell.angle_alpha   90.00
_cell.angle_beta   90.00
_cell.angle_gamma   90.00
#
_symmetry.space_group_name_H-M   'P 1'
#
loop_
_entity.id
_entity.type
_entity.pdbx_description
1 polymer ?
#
loop_
_entity_poly.entity_id
_entity_poly.type
_entity_poly.pdbx_seq_one_letter_code
_entity_poly.pdbx_strand_id
1 'polypeptide(L)'
;MSIFALQSLAGGFLDEDMVHFNKNFDDWCIQFDSYEDAMDILQTLEDEETIDIVEITPLTYPKYFFNSLQGIIHATRQIDDKIICVVEPHMGANFKIAICDLNTKKVRLTKTSYKTIPSIENAFSSFGDF
;
A
#
# COMPACT_ATOMS: atom_id res chain seq x y z
N MET A 1 4.50 14.88 -2.83
CA MET A 1 4.40 14.24 -4.15
C MET A 1 3.29 13.22 -4.01
N SER A 2 2.15 13.52 -4.62
CA SER A 2 1.04 12.58 -4.72
C SER A 2 1.28 11.73 -5.95
N ILE A 3 0.94 10.45 -5.88
CA ILE A 3 1.05 9.51 -6.98
C ILE A 3 -0.37 9.02 -7.22
N PHE A 4 -0.85 9.10 -8.45
CA PHE A 4 -2.17 8.58 -8.82
C PHE A 4 -2.01 7.40 -9.78
N ALA A 5 -3.01 6.52 -9.78
CA ALA A 5 -3.03 5.35 -10.65
C ALA A 5 -4.46 5.03 -11.05
N LEU A 6 -4.61 4.28 -12.14
CA LEU A 6 -5.90 3.75 -12.58
C LEU A 6 -6.09 2.33 -12.06
N GLN A 7 -7.18 2.11 -11.35
CA GLN A 7 -7.53 0.83 -10.73
C GLN A 7 -8.88 0.36 -11.27
N SER A 8 -8.96 -0.91 -11.69
CA SER A 8 -10.24 -1.52 -12.01
C SER A 8 -11.10 -1.68 -10.77
N LEU A 9 -12.41 -1.49 -10.92
CA LEU A 9 -13.41 -1.85 -9.89
C LEU A 9 -13.35 -3.34 -9.50
N ALA A 10 -12.88 -4.22 -10.39
CA ALA A 10 -12.66 -5.64 -10.09
C ALA A 10 -11.41 -5.90 -9.24
N GLY A 11 -10.61 -4.86 -8.97
CA GLY A 11 -9.31 -4.92 -8.31
C GLY A 11 -8.16 -5.08 -9.29
N GLY A 12 -7.06 -4.35 -9.05
CA GLY A 12 -5.85 -4.36 -9.87
C GLY A 12 -5.63 -3.06 -10.64
N PHE A 13 -4.39 -2.79 -11.01
CA PHE A 13 -3.92 -1.55 -11.63
C PHE A 13 -3.66 -1.72 -13.12
N LEU A 14 -4.02 -0.72 -13.93
CA LEU A 14 -3.72 -0.75 -15.35
C LEU A 14 -2.21 -0.70 -15.62
N ASP A 15 -1.78 -1.50 -16.59
CA ASP A 15 -0.43 -1.46 -17.11
C ASP A 15 -0.18 -0.25 -18.03
N GLU A 16 1.07 -0.05 -18.45
CA GLU A 16 1.47 1.04 -19.36
C GLU A 16 0.73 1.01 -20.71
N ASP A 17 0.36 -0.18 -21.18
CA ASP A 17 -0.40 -0.36 -22.41
C ASP A 17 -1.92 -0.12 -22.23
N MET A 18 -2.38 0.00 -20.98
CA MET A 18 -3.78 0.18 -20.59
C MET A 18 -4.70 -1.01 -20.95
N VAL A 19 -4.11 -2.20 -21.09
CA VAL A 19 -4.81 -3.42 -21.53
C VAL A 19 -4.88 -4.47 -20.42
N HIS A 20 -3.86 -4.58 -19.57
CA HIS A 20 -3.79 -5.62 -18.55
C HIS A 20 -3.87 -5.03 -17.14
N PHE A 21 -4.36 -5.86 -16.20
CA PHE A 21 -4.43 -5.51 -14.79
C PHE A 21 -3.35 -6.23 -13.97
N ASN A 22 -2.57 -5.45 -13.23
CA ASN A 22 -1.61 -5.92 -12.25
C ASN A 22 -2.26 -5.99 -10.87
N LYS A 23 -2.17 -7.14 -10.22
CA LYS A 23 -2.77 -7.35 -8.88
C LYS A 23 -2.13 -6.47 -7.80
N ASN A 24 -0.84 -6.16 -7.97
CA ASN A 24 -0.09 -5.27 -7.11
C ASN A 24 0.27 -4.02 -7.90
N PHE A 25 0.52 -2.91 -7.20
CA PHE A 25 0.98 -1.66 -7.80
C PHE A 25 2.48 -1.74 -8.22
N ASP A 26 2.94 -2.85 -8.78
CA ASP A 26 4.36 -3.07 -9.11
C ASP A 26 4.76 -2.45 -10.47
N ASP A 27 6.05 -2.52 -10.79
CA ASP A 27 6.64 -2.05 -12.05
C ASP A 27 5.74 -2.44 -13.23
N TRP A 28 5.44 -1.46 -14.08
CA TRP A 28 4.47 -1.46 -15.19
C TRP A 28 3.08 -0.93 -14.89
N CYS A 29 2.73 -0.58 -13.65
CA CYS A 29 1.52 0.21 -13.41
C CYS A 29 1.72 1.66 -13.87
N ILE A 30 0.77 2.21 -14.62
CA ILE A 30 0.82 3.63 -14.99
C ILE A 30 0.67 4.51 -13.75
N GLN A 31 1.52 5.54 -13.66
CA GLN A 31 1.54 6.49 -12.55
C GLN A 31 1.38 7.90 -13.07
N PHE A 32 0.64 8.73 -12.34
CA PHE A 32 0.43 10.12 -12.66
C PHE A 32 0.84 11.02 -11.50
N ASP A 33 1.43 12.15 -11.84
CA ASP A 33 1.84 13.17 -10.87
C ASP A 33 0.65 14.01 -10.38
N SER A 34 -0.46 14.00 -11.11
CA SER A 34 -1.69 14.71 -10.76
C SER A 34 -2.96 13.90 -11.08
N TYR A 35 -4.05 14.24 -10.39
CA TYR A 35 -5.37 13.69 -10.67
C TYR A 35 -5.88 14.12 -12.07
N GLU A 36 -5.53 15.33 -12.50
CA GLU A 36 -5.92 15.88 -13.79
C GLU A 36 -5.30 15.06 -14.94
N ASP A 37 -4.00 14.75 -14.85
CA ASP A 37 -3.34 13.90 -15.85
C ASP A 37 -3.96 12.49 -15.91
N ALA A 38 -4.30 11.92 -14.74
CA ALA A 38 -4.96 10.62 -14.67
C ALA A 38 -6.36 10.64 -15.28
N MET A 39 -7.10 11.74 -15.09
CA MET A 39 -8.44 11.95 -15.65
C MET A 39 -8.41 12.13 -17.17
N ASP A 40 -7.46 12.90 -17.68
CA ASP A 40 -7.28 13.09 -19.12
C ASP A 40 -7.06 11.75 -19.82
N ILE A 41 -6.27 10.86 -19.23
CA ILE A 41 -6.06 9.51 -19.76
C ILE A 41 -7.30 8.63 -19.60
N LEU A 42 -7.97 8.63 -18.44
CA LEU A 42 -9.18 7.84 -18.20
C LEU A 42 -10.25 8.11 -19.27
N GLN A 43 -10.47 9.37 -19.64
CA GLN A 43 -11.46 9.78 -20.64
C GLN A 43 -11.14 9.29 -22.07
N THR A 44 -9.95 8.78 -22.33
CA THR A 44 -9.58 8.18 -23.61
C THR A 44 -9.87 6.68 -23.69
N LEU A 45 -10.20 6.04 -22.57
CA LEU A 45 -10.42 4.60 -22.47
C LEU A 45 -11.88 4.24 -22.79
N GLU A 46 -12.08 3.12 -23.49
CA GLU A 46 -13.43 2.66 -23.88
C GLU A 46 -14.28 2.22 -22.67
N ASP A 47 -13.65 1.73 -21.60
CA ASP A 47 -14.30 1.15 -20.42
C ASP A 47 -14.16 2.05 -19.16
N GLU A 48 -14.15 3.38 -19.33
CA GLU A 48 -13.92 4.34 -18.23
C GLU A 48 -14.82 4.13 -17.01
N GLU A 49 -16.08 3.67 -17.19
CA GLU A 49 -17.03 3.42 -16.10
C GLU A 49 -16.60 2.29 -15.14
N THR A 50 -15.62 1.48 -15.55
CA THR A 50 -15.11 0.33 -14.78
C THR A 50 -13.78 0.61 -14.09
N ILE A 51 -13.28 1.86 -14.17
CA ILE A 51 -11.93 2.25 -13.77
C ILE A 51 -12.04 3.47 -12.84
N ASP A 52 -11.40 3.38 -11.69
CA ASP A 52 -11.27 4.47 -10.73
C ASP A 52 -9.86 5.04 -10.73
N ILE A 53 -9.74 6.35 -10.51
CA ILE A 53 -8.46 7.00 -10.19
C ILE A 53 -8.26 6.92 -8.69
N VAL A 54 -7.15 6.30 -8.27
CA VAL A 54 -6.80 6.14 -6.86
C VAL A 54 -5.51 6.88 -6.52
N GLU A 55 -5.50 7.55 -5.37
CA GLU A 55 -4.27 8.11 -4.82
C GLU A 55 -3.47 7.02 -4.10
N ILE A 56 -2.23 6.85 -4.52
CA ILE A 56 -1.26 5.96 -3.91
C ILE A 56 -0.61 6.70 -2.75
N THR A 57 -0.88 6.22 -1.53
CA THR A 57 -0.40 6.84 -0.30
C THR A 57 0.49 5.87 0.47
N PRO A 58 1.35 6.35 1.38
CA PRO A 58 2.08 5.49 2.31
C PRO A 58 1.16 4.60 3.16
N LEU A 59 -0.10 4.99 3.34
CA LEU A 59 -1.08 4.22 4.09
C LEU A 59 -1.64 3.05 3.25
N THR A 60 -1.97 3.30 1.98
CA THR A 60 -2.54 2.29 1.09
C THR A 60 -1.47 1.36 0.51
N TYR A 61 -0.29 1.89 0.18
CA TYR A 61 0.81 1.15 -0.46
C TYR A 61 2.18 1.48 0.17
N PRO A 62 2.44 1.09 1.44
CA PRO A 62 3.63 1.49 2.17
C PRO A 62 4.96 1.02 1.52
N LYS A 63 4.98 -0.11 0.81
CA LYS A 63 6.21 -0.65 0.22
C LYS A 63 6.90 0.31 -0.77
N TYR A 64 6.14 1.12 -1.50
CA TYR A 64 6.69 2.07 -2.47
C TYR A 64 7.30 3.31 -1.81
N PHE A 65 6.90 3.60 -0.57
CA PHE A 65 7.43 4.73 0.20
C PHE A 65 8.56 4.32 1.16
N PHE A 66 8.71 3.02 1.40
CA PHE A 66 9.63 2.47 2.38
C PHE A 66 10.37 1.25 1.81
N ASN A 67 11.44 1.47 1.06
CA ASN A 67 12.19 0.41 0.34
C ASN A 67 12.70 -0.74 1.25
N SER A 68 12.94 -0.45 2.53
CA SER A 68 13.34 -1.47 3.52
C SER A 68 12.18 -2.28 4.11
N LEU A 69 10.93 -1.94 3.78
CA LEU A 69 9.74 -2.68 4.18
C LEU A 69 9.55 -3.88 3.26
N GLN A 70 9.72 -5.08 3.81
CA GLN A 70 9.66 -6.35 3.08
C GLN A 70 8.62 -7.27 3.74
N GLY A 71 8.05 -8.19 2.97
CA GLY A 71 7.00 -9.13 3.42
C GLY A 71 5.60 -8.79 2.93
N ILE A 72 4.60 -9.56 3.35
CA ILE A 72 3.19 -9.37 3.02
C ILE A 72 2.58 -8.40 4.05
N ILE A 73 1.96 -7.33 3.58
CA ILE A 73 1.31 -6.34 4.44
C ILE A 73 -0.16 -6.71 4.55
N HIS A 74 -0.64 -6.90 5.77
CA HIS A 74 -2.01 -7.33 6.05
C HIS A 74 -2.91 -6.19 6.53
N ALA A 75 -2.32 -5.21 7.20
CA ALA A 75 -3.03 -4.02 7.68
C ALA A 75 -2.05 -2.86 7.84
N THR A 76 -2.55 -1.65 7.70
CA THR A 76 -1.81 -0.41 7.89
C THR A 76 -2.63 0.58 8.71
N ARG A 77 -1.95 1.42 9.49
CA ARG A 77 -2.55 2.52 10.26
C ARG A 77 -1.56 3.65 10.35
N GLN A 78 -2.04 4.88 10.24
CA GLN A 78 -1.22 6.05 10.53
C GLN A 78 -1.35 6.46 12.01
N ILE A 79 -0.23 6.74 12.65
CA ILE A 79 -0.14 7.32 14.00
C ILE A 79 0.94 8.39 13.96
N ASP A 80 0.55 9.65 14.15
CA ASP A 80 1.41 10.81 13.92
C ASP A 80 2.10 10.73 12.54
N ASP A 81 3.42 10.95 12.52
CA ASP A 81 4.27 10.85 11.33
C ASP A 81 4.75 9.40 11.05
N LYS A 82 3.99 8.38 11.45
CA LYS A 82 4.38 6.98 11.27
C LYS A 82 3.27 6.15 10.63
N ILE A 83 3.65 5.28 9.72
CA ILE A 83 2.81 4.19 9.21
C ILE A 83 3.18 2.92 9.95
N ILE A 84 2.21 2.38 10.68
CA ILE A 84 2.31 1.11 11.39
C ILE A 84 1.73 0.04 10.50
N CYS A 85 2.48 -1.03 10.26
CA CYS A 85 2.04 -2.13 9.40
C CYS A 85 2.02 -3.45 10.16
N VAL A 86 1.01 -4.27 9.93
CA VAL A 86 1.02 -5.70 10.22
C VAL A 86 1.72 -6.40 9.07
N VAL A 87 2.85 -7.04 9.35
CA VAL A 87 3.74 -7.64 8.34
C VAL A 87 3.93 -9.12 8.61
N GLU A 88 3.73 -9.92 7.58
CA GLU A 88 4.15 -11.31 7.53
C GLU A 88 5.41 -11.41 6.64
N PRO A 89 6.61 -11.65 7.19
CA PRO A 89 7.86 -11.58 6.42
C PRO A 89 7.90 -12.47 5.16
N HIS A 90 7.28 -13.64 5.23
CA HIS A 90 7.03 -14.55 4.11
C HIS A 90 5.82 -15.43 4.48
N MET A 91 5.15 -16.01 3.49
CA MET A 91 3.96 -16.83 3.71
C MET A 91 4.21 -17.95 4.73
N GLY A 92 3.40 -18.01 5.79
CA GLY A 92 3.51 -18.95 6.90
C GLY A 92 4.43 -18.50 8.04
N ALA A 93 5.04 -17.31 7.96
CA ALA A 93 5.88 -16.77 9.03
C ALA A 93 5.05 -16.18 10.18
N ASN A 94 5.67 -16.04 11.35
CA ASN A 94 5.07 -15.25 12.42
C ASN A 94 4.98 -13.77 12.00
N PHE A 95 3.82 -13.18 12.27
CA PHE A 95 3.55 -11.77 12.02
C PHE A 95 4.36 -10.86 12.94
N LYS A 96 4.66 -9.66 12.46
CA LYS A 96 5.37 -8.60 13.19
C LYS A 96 4.74 -7.24 12.91
N ILE A 97 4.95 -6.30 13.82
CA ILE A 97 4.59 -4.91 13.57
C ILE A 97 5.81 -4.20 12.96
N ALA A 98 5.64 -3.58 11.81
CA ALA A 98 6.60 -2.64 11.24
C ALA A 98 6.20 -1.21 11.59
N ILE A 99 7.18 -0.38 11.92
CA ILE A 99 7.03 1.04 12.20
C ILE A 99 7.81 1.78 11.13
N CYS A 100 7.11 2.50 10.27
CA CYS A 100 7.68 3.21 9.13
C CYS A 100 7.57 4.72 9.36
N ASP A 101 8.69 5.42 9.43
CA ASP A 101 8.73 6.84 9.76
C ASP A 101 8.63 7.71 8.49
N LEU A 102 7.57 8.50 8.36
CA LEU A 102 7.25 9.26 7.15
C LEU A 102 8.32 10.32 6.80
N ASN A 103 9.01 10.84 7.81
CA ASN A 103 10.03 11.89 7.67
C ASN A 103 11.39 11.31 7.26
N THR A 104 11.84 10.26 7.95
CA THR A 104 13.17 9.67 7.75
C THR A 104 13.19 8.50 6.78
N LYS A 105 12.02 8.01 6.37
CA LYS A 105 11.81 6.79 5.56
C LYS A 105 12.38 5.51 6.18
N LYS A 106 12.74 5.54 7.47
CA LYS A 106 13.28 4.38 8.18
C LYS A 106 12.17 3.42 8.57
N VAL A 107 12.45 2.12 8.44
CA VAL A 107 11.56 1.05 8.87
C VAL A 107 12.19 0.30 10.03
N ARG A 108 11.40 0.06 11.08
CA ARG A 108 11.81 -0.77 12.23
C ARG A 108 10.76 -1.84 12.52
N LEU A 109 11.17 -3.10 12.54
CA LEU A 109 10.34 -4.20 13.01
C LEU A 109 10.37 -4.30 14.54
N THR A 110 9.24 -4.62 15.16
CA THR A 110 9.18 -4.96 16.57
C THR A 110 9.96 -6.26 16.86
N LYS A 111 10.52 -6.36 18.07
CA LYS A 111 11.16 -7.60 18.53
C LYS A 111 10.15 -8.73 18.72
N THR A 112 8.94 -8.39 19.18
CA THR A 112 7.83 -9.32 19.36
C THR A 112 7.32 -9.82 18.02
N SER A 113 7.06 -11.12 17.96
CA SER A 113 6.44 -11.79 16.83
C SER A 113 5.18 -12.54 17.29
N TYR A 114 4.20 -12.63 16.42
CA TYR A 114 2.86 -13.10 16.71
C TYR A 114 2.55 -14.29 15.82
N LYS A 115 2.04 -15.39 16.38
CA LYS A 115 1.77 -16.62 15.62
C LYS A 115 0.46 -16.56 14.83
N THR A 116 -0.49 -15.75 15.26
CA THR A 116 -1.85 -15.73 14.71
C THR A 116 -2.31 -14.31 14.45
N ILE A 117 -3.18 -14.15 13.45
CA ILE A 117 -3.80 -12.87 13.08
C ILE A 117 -4.48 -12.20 14.29
N PRO A 118 -5.35 -12.86 15.07
CA PRO A 118 -6.01 -12.21 16.21
C PRO A 118 -5.03 -11.65 17.26
N SER A 119 -3.90 -12.34 17.46
CA SER A 119 -2.90 -11.90 18.44
C SER A 119 -2.16 -10.63 18.01
N ILE A 120 -1.89 -10.47 16.71
CA ILE A 120 -1.28 -9.25 16.20
C ILE A 120 -2.30 -8.13 16.03
N GLU A 121 -3.54 -8.42 15.64
CA GLU A 121 -4.60 -7.42 15.53
C GLU A 121 -4.84 -6.70 16.86
N ASN A 122 -4.89 -7.43 17.98
CA ASN A 122 -5.02 -6.84 19.31
C ASN A 122 -3.81 -5.95 19.67
N ALA A 123 -2.60 -6.37 19.33
CA ALA A 123 -1.39 -5.58 19.58
C ALA A 123 -1.32 -4.35 18.66
N PHE A 124 -1.81 -4.48 17.43
CA PHE A 124 -1.85 -3.43 16.42
C PHE A 124 -2.91 -2.38 16.74
N SER A 125 -4.11 -2.79 17.19
CA SER A 125 -5.18 -1.88 17.59
C SER A 125 -4.78 -1.02 18.79
N SER A 126 -4.09 -1.62 19.76
CA SER A 126 -3.61 -0.95 20.98
C SER A 126 -2.26 -0.23 20.80
N PHE A 127 -1.71 -0.21 19.57
CA PHE A 127 -0.35 0.27 19.34
C PHE A 127 -0.27 1.79 19.50
N GLY A 128 0.43 2.28 20.54
CA GLY A 128 0.57 3.72 20.79
C GLY A 128 -0.37 4.28 21.85
N ASP A 129 -1.24 3.45 22.45
CA ASP A 129 -2.16 3.84 23.53
C ASP A 129 -1.47 3.86 24.92
N PHE A 130 -0.22 4.33 25.00
CA PHE A 130 0.60 4.34 26.23
C PHE A 130 0.86 5.74 26.77
#